data_AF-A0A7V4ZQN6-F1
#
_entry.id   AF-A0A7V4ZQN6-F1
#
_cell.length_a   1.000
_cell.length_b   1.000
_cell.length_c   1.000
_cell.angle_alpha   90.00
_cell.angle_beta   90.00
_cell.angle_gamma   90.00
#
_symmetry.space_group_name_H-M   'P 1'
#
loop_
_entity.id
_entity.type
_entity.pdbx_description
1 polymer ?
#
loop_
_entity_poly.entity_id
_entity_poly.type
_entity_poly.pdbx_seq_one_letter_code
_entity_poly.pdbx_strand_id
1 'polypeptide(L)'
;MSPIQHEKTLSSTQEREMTLGIVQKEIRIGMSQADVANALGSPNIVTKDSEGRETWVYDKIATEASYSRGSGGIGGGIGAGGVPGTTLILGGIGGGYSREAGAASVTQKTLTVIIKFSKDNKVESFSYHSSKF
;
A
#
# COMPACT_ATOMS: atom_id res chain seq x y z
N MET A 1 24.77 15.28 1.22
CA MET A 1 24.20 13.92 1.03
C MET A 1 22.73 13.97 1.44
N SER A 2 21.80 13.51 0.58
CA SER A 2 20.35 13.73 0.75
C SER A 2 19.66 12.54 1.45
N PRO A 3 18.67 12.77 2.33
CA PRO A 3 17.89 11.74 3.02
C PRO A 3 17.24 10.66 2.13
N ILE A 4 17.10 10.91 0.82
CA ILE A 4 16.46 10.01 -0.15
C ILE A 4 17.28 8.71 -0.39
N GLN A 5 18.56 8.68 -0.02
CA GLN A 5 19.44 7.53 -0.27
C GLN A 5 19.46 6.47 0.83
N HIS A 6 18.70 6.64 1.93
CA HIS A 6 18.74 5.70 3.06
C HIS A 6 17.67 4.59 3.06
N GLU A 7 16.71 4.57 2.13
CA GLU A 7 15.67 3.54 2.11
C GLU A 7 16.08 2.23 1.41
N LYS A 8 17.14 2.24 0.59
CA LYS A 8 17.51 1.06 -0.21
C LYS A 8 18.35 0.02 0.53
N THR A 9 18.60 0.19 1.83
CA THR A 9 19.50 -0.70 2.59
C THR A 9 18.87 -1.28 3.86
N LEU A 10 17.58 -1.02 4.11
CA LEU A 10 16.86 -1.56 5.26
C LEU A 10 15.65 -2.38 4.81
N SER A 11 15.89 -3.53 4.20
CA SER A 11 14.94 -4.64 4.16
C SER A 11 15.68 -5.91 3.76
N SER A 12 16.03 -6.68 4.79
CA SER A 12 16.41 -8.07 4.74
C SER A 12 15.52 -8.87 3.77
N THR A 13 16.14 -9.73 2.96
CA THR A 13 15.56 -10.94 2.38
C THR A 13 14.12 -10.82 1.90
N GLN A 14 13.91 -10.24 0.70
CA GLN A 14 12.73 -10.42 -0.16
C GLN A 14 11.48 -10.92 0.59
N GLU A 15 10.99 -10.12 1.55
CA GLU A 15 9.82 -10.47 2.35
C GLU A 15 8.67 -10.43 1.36
N ARG A 16 8.14 -11.60 0.99
CA ARG A 16 7.04 -11.69 0.04
C ARG A 16 5.91 -10.84 0.62
N GLU A 17 5.49 -9.78 -0.09
CA GLU A 17 4.43 -8.90 0.42
C GLU A 17 3.19 -9.73 0.73
N MET A 18 2.91 -9.91 2.02
CA MET A 18 1.75 -10.67 2.46
C MET A 18 0.48 -9.91 2.09
N THR A 19 -0.29 -10.46 1.17
CA THR A 19 -1.57 -9.93 0.73
C THR A 19 -2.69 -10.91 1.06
N LEU A 20 -3.93 -10.41 1.10
CA LEU A 20 -5.09 -11.27 1.32
C LEU A 20 -5.19 -12.39 0.26
N GLY A 21 -4.87 -12.10 -0.99
CA GLY A 21 -4.89 -13.09 -2.07
C GLY A 21 -3.87 -14.21 -1.88
N ILE A 22 -2.67 -13.89 -1.36
CA ILE A 22 -1.66 -14.90 -1.03
C ILE A 22 -2.16 -15.79 0.10
N VAL A 23 -2.76 -15.22 1.14
CA VAL A 23 -3.31 -15.98 2.27
C VAL A 23 -4.39 -16.95 1.79
N GLN A 24 -5.33 -16.49 0.95
CA GLN A 24 -6.38 -17.33 0.38
C GLN A 24 -5.85 -18.43 -0.55
N LYS A 25 -4.75 -18.17 -1.26
CA LYS A 25 -4.14 -19.12 -2.20
C LYS A 25 -3.31 -20.19 -1.49
N GLU A 26 -2.51 -19.77 -0.52
CA GLU A 26 -1.47 -20.61 0.09
C GLU A 26 -1.97 -21.34 1.34
N ILE A 27 -2.90 -20.77 2.11
CA ILE A 27 -3.35 -21.36 3.39
C ILE A 27 -4.58 -22.24 3.21
N ARG A 28 -4.53 -23.43 3.80
CA ARG A 28 -5.61 -24.43 3.81
C ARG A 28 -5.72 -25.09 5.18
N ILE A 29 -6.92 -25.54 5.52
CA ILE A 29 -7.17 -26.37 6.70
C ILE A 29 -6.34 -27.65 6.59
N GLY A 30 -5.69 -28.05 7.68
CA GLY A 30 -4.85 -29.23 7.78
C GLY A 30 -3.36 -29.02 7.47
N MET A 31 -2.94 -27.84 6.99
CA MET A 31 -1.52 -27.54 6.77
C MET A 31 -0.72 -27.58 8.07
N SER A 32 0.55 -27.99 8.01
CA SER A 32 1.42 -27.94 9.18
C SER A 32 1.87 -26.50 9.47
N GLN A 33 2.22 -26.21 10.72
CA GLN A 33 2.85 -24.93 11.09
C GLN A 33 4.07 -24.60 10.23
N ALA A 34 4.89 -25.60 9.89
CA ALA A 34 6.06 -25.40 9.06
C ALA A 34 5.67 -24.95 7.63
N ASP A 35 4.64 -25.57 7.04
CA ASP A 35 4.15 -25.17 5.71
C ASP A 35 3.58 -23.75 5.73
N VAL A 36 2.87 -23.38 6.80
CA VAL A 36 2.36 -22.01 6.99
C VAL A 36 3.51 -21.01 7.10
N ALA A 37 4.54 -21.32 7.90
CA ALA A 37 5.72 -20.46 8.05
C ALA A 37 6.51 -20.33 6.74
N ASN A 38 6.60 -21.40 5.95
CA ASN A 38 7.22 -21.35 4.62
C ASN A 38 6.41 -20.52 3.61
N ALA A 39 5.08 -20.53 3.74
CA ALA A 39 4.18 -19.81 2.85
C ALA A 39 4.10 -18.30 3.16
N LEU A 40 3.96 -17.95 4.44
CA LEU A 40 3.69 -16.58 4.90
C LEU A 40 4.86 -15.91 5.63
N GLY A 41 5.89 -16.67 6.01
CA GLY A 41 6.97 -16.18 6.86
C GLY A 41 6.67 -16.31 8.35
N SER A 42 7.43 -15.57 9.17
CA SER A 42 7.27 -15.60 10.62
C SER A 42 6.06 -14.76 11.05
N PRO A 43 5.22 -15.24 11.98
CA PRO A 43 4.11 -14.46 12.51
C PRO A 43 4.58 -13.30 13.39
N ASN A 44 3.72 -12.29 13.54
CA ASN A 44 3.96 -11.18 14.45
C ASN A 44 3.71 -11.58 15.91
N ILE A 45 2.72 -12.45 16.16
CA ILE A 45 2.35 -12.91 17.49
C ILE A 45 2.06 -14.40 17.45
N VAL A 46 2.55 -15.13 18.45
CA VAL A 46 2.21 -16.53 18.71
C VAL A 46 1.64 -16.62 20.12
N THR A 47 0.45 -17.19 20.24
CA THR A 47 -0.17 -17.51 21.54
C THR A 47 -0.47 -19.00 21.62
N LYS A 48 -0.56 -19.50 22.85
CA LYS A 48 -0.92 -20.88 23.14
C LYS A 48 -1.98 -20.90 24.23
N ASP A 49 -3.05 -21.66 24.04
CA ASP A 49 -4.09 -21.79 25.04
C ASP A 49 -3.78 -22.91 26.06
N SER A 50 -4.62 -23.04 27.09
CA SER A 50 -4.48 -24.05 28.14
C SER A 50 -4.61 -25.48 27.65
N GLU A 51 -5.22 -25.68 26.48
CA GLU A 51 -5.38 -26.99 25.85
C GLU A 51 -4.21 -27.35 24.92
N GLY A 52 -3.24 -26.44 24.77
CA GLY A 52 -2.06 -26.62 23.94
C GLY A 52 -2.26 -26.25 22.47
N ARG A 53 -3.40 -25.66 22.09
CA ARG A 53 -3.62 -25.13 20.74
C ARG A 53 -2.89 -23.82 20.56
N GLU A 54 -2.27 -23.65 19.40
CA GLU A 54 -1.52 -22.44 19.08
C GLU A 54 -2.32 -21.53 18.15
N THR A 55 -2.16 -20.22 18.31
CA THR A 55 -2.73 -19.22 17.41
C THR A 55 -1.63 -18.28 16.95
N TRP A 56 -1.51 -18.11 15.64
CA TRP A 56 -0.55 -17.21 15.03
C TRP A 56 -1.28 -16.02 14.42
N VAL A 57 -0.76 -14.82 14.66
CA VAL A 57 -1.30 -13.57 14.12
C VAL A 57 -0.26 -12.90 13.24
N TYR A 58 -0.72 -12.45 12.08
CA TYR A 58 0.07 -11.69 11.12
C TYR A 58 -0.62 -10.35 10.86
N ASP A 59 0.15 -9.27 10.93
CA ASP A 59 -0.35 -7.92 10.73
C ASP A 59 0.51 -7.19 9.69
N LYS A 60 -0.12 -6.57 8.70
CA LYS A 60 0.53 -5.69 7.73
C LYS A 60 -0.22 -4.37 7.60
N ILE A 61 0.55 -3.29 7.47
CA ILE A 61 0.08 -1.94 7.22
C ILE A 61 0.82 -1.41 6.00
N ALA A 62 0.08 -0.97 4.98
CA ALA A 62 0.63 -0.34 3.78
C ALA A 62 0.11 1.10 3.66
N THR A 63 0.98 2.05 3.31
CA THR A 63 0.62 3.45 3.09
C THR A 63 0.91 3.83 1.64
N GLU A 64 -0.11 4.29 0.91
CA GLU A 64 -0.02 4.72 -0.48
C GLU A 64 -0.25 6.24 -0.56
N ALA A 65 0.73 7.00 -1.03
CA ALA A 65 0.59 8.44 -1.29
C ALA A 65 0.42 8.69 -2.79
N SER A 66 -0.67 9.34 -3.17
CA SER A 66 -0.96 9.75 -4.54
C SER A 66 -0.90 11.27 -4.65
N TYR A 67 -0.22 11.79 -5.67
CA TYR A 67 -0.09 13.21 -5.93
C TYR A 67 -0.52 13.50 -7.36
N SER A 68 -1.63 14.21 -7.53
CA SER A 68 -2.11 14.64 -8.85
C SER A 68 -1.60 16.05 -9.12
N ARG A 69 -0.68 16.17 -10.09
CA ARG A 69 -0.32 17.45 -10.70
C ARG A 69 -1.27 17.69 -11.86
N GLY A 70 -2.25 18.57 -11.66
CA GLY A 70 -3.03 19.11 -12.77
C GLY A 70 -2.14 20.04 -13.60
N SER A 71 -1.46 19.52 -14.63
CA SER A 71 -0.90 20.37 -15.67
C SER A 71 -2.06 20.86 -16.53
N GLY A 72 -2.73 21.92 -16.07
CA GLY A 72 -3.61 22.74 -16.90
C GLY A 72 -2.76 23.42 -17.96
N GLY A 73 -2.44 22.68 -19.01
CA GLY A 73 -1.81 23.21 -20.22
C GLY A 73 -2.83 24.08 -20.93
N ILE A 74 -2.98 25.32 -20.49
CA ILE A 74 -3.37 26.39 -21.41
C ILE A 74 -2.16 26.57 -22.31
N GLY A 75 -2.10 25.73 -23.35
CA GLY A 75 -1.26 25.95 -24.52
C GLY A 75 -1.78 27.19 -25.23
N GLY A 76 -1.46 28.35 -24.65
CA GLY A 76 -1.49 29.64 -25.31
C GLY A 76 -0.46 29.62 -26.41
N GLY A 77 -0.85 29.09 -27.57
CA GLY A 77 -0.18 29.33 -28.82
C GLY A 77 -0.38 30.78 -29.22
N ILE A 78 0.41 31.69 -28.64
CA ILE A 78 0.79 32.92 -29.34
C ILE A 78 1.79 32.57 -30.43
N GLY A 79 1.25 32.13 -31.56
CA GLY A 79 1.92 32.10 -32.85
C GLY A 79 1.21 33.10 -33.76
N ALA A 80 1.95 34.05 -34.33
CA ALA A 80 1.43 35.04 -35.25
C ALA A 80 0.78 34.37 -36.48
N GLY A 81 -0.55 34.39 -36.56
CA GLY A 81 -1.33 33.85 -37.68
C GLY A 81 -2.81 33.74 -37.31
N GLY A 82 -3.62 34.72 -37.74
CA GLY A 82 -4.92 35.00 -37.16
C GLY A 82 -6.09 34.06 -37.52
N VAL A 83 -7.03 33.90 -36.57
CA VAL A 83 -8.49 33.79 -36.74
C VAL A 83 -9.14 34.15 -35.36
N PRO A 84 -10.40 34.62 -35.29
CA PRO A 84 -10.94 35.37 -34.17
C PRO A 84 -11.31 34.48 -32.98
N GLY A 85 -10.78 34.83 -31.80
CA GLY A 85 -11.01 34.14 -30.53
C GLY A 85 -10.08 34.71 -29.48
N THR A 86 -10.30 35.98 -29.16
CA THR A 86 -9.45 36.89 -28.39
C THR A 86 -8.85 36.27 -27.12
N THR A 87 -7.53 36.05 -27.10
CA THR A 87 -6.76 36.17 -25.86
C THR A 87 -5.61 37.14 -26.09
N LEU A 88 -5.72 38.27 -25.39
CA LEU A 88 -4.85 39.43 -25.50
C LEU A 88 -3.56 39.12 -24.75
N ILE A 89 -2.45 39.01 -25.47
CA ILE A 89 -1.12 39.24 -24.89
C ILE A 89 -0.74 40.67 -25.24
N LEU A 90 -0.93 41.59 -24.29
CA LEU A 90 -0.39 42.95 -24.35
C LEU A 90 0.00 43.38 -22.93
N GLY A 91 1.24 43.82 -22.73
CA GLY A 91 1.82 44.08 -21.41
C GLY A 91 0.98 44.95 -20.45
N GLY A 92 1.16 44.68 -19.16
CA GLY A 92 0.78 45.58 -18.06
C GLY A 92 -0.29 45.01 -17.11
N ILE A 93 0.12 44.81 -15.85
CA ILE A 93 -0.73 44.76 -14.64
C ILE A 93 -1.71 43.57 -14.56
N GLY A 94 -1.39 42.60 -13.70
CA GLY A 94 -2.37 41.63 -13.22
C GLY A 94 -1.73 40.32 -12.81
N GLY A 95 -1.49 40.14 -11.51
CA GLY A 95 -0.95 38.91 -10.95
C GLY A 95 -1.81 37.69 -11.32
N GLY A 96 -1.33 36.91 -12.28
CA GLY A 96 -1.82 35.56 -12.54
C GLY A 96 -1.02 34.59 -11.69
N TYR A 97 -1.39 34.44 -10.42
CA TYR A 97 -0.88 33.35 -9.59
C TYR A 97 -1.37 32.05 -10.22
N SER A 98 -0.50 31.34 -10.93
CA SER A 98 -0.71 29.93 -11.27
C SER A 98 -0.82 29.15 -9.95
N ARG A 99 -2.04 29.07 -9.40
CA ARG A 99 -2.34 28.21 -8.26
C ARG A 99 -2.28 26.78 -8.77
N GLU A 100 -1.12 26.17 -8.61
CA GLU A 100 -0.94 24.73 -8.69
C GLU A 100 -1.80 24.08 -7.58
N ALA A 101 -3.07 23.80 -7.89
CA ALA A 101 -3.93 23.01 -7.02
C ALA A 101 -3.53 21.54 -7.19
N GLY A 102 -2.43 21.13 -6.54
CA GLY A 102 -2.03 19.73 -6.44
C GLY A 102 -2.93 19.03 -5.41
N ALA A 103 -3.68 18.02 -5.84
CA ALA A 103 -4.43 17.16 -4.91
C ALA A 103 -3.50 16.03 -4.43
N ALA A 104 -3.22 16.00 -3.13
CA ALA A 104 -2.54 14.89 -2.48
C ALA A 104 -3.58 14.01 -1.77
N SER A 105 -3.53 12.70 -1.97
CA SER A 105 -4.37 11.74 -1.25
C SER A 105 -3.48 10.62 -0.69
N VAL A 106 -3.59 10.39 0.61
CA VAL A 106 -2.91 9.31 1.33
C VAL A 106 -3.94 8.25 1.68
N THR A 107 -3.65 7.01 1.33
CA THR A 107 -4.49 5.85 1.61
C THR A 107 -3.71 4.89 2.51
N GLN A 108 -4.35 4.39 3.56
CA GLN A 108 -3.79 3.35 4.40
C GLN A 108 -4.58 2.05 4.23
N LYS A 109 -3.87 0.94 4.11
CA LYS A 109 -4.44 -0.41 4.04
C LYS A 109 -3.91 -1.22 5.21
N THR A 110 -4.78 -1.90 5.92
CA THR A 110 -4.42 -2.83 7.00
C THR A 110 -4.92 -4.22 6.68
N LEU A 111 -4.12 -5.23 7.03
CA LEU A 111 -4.47 -6.64 6.92
C LEU A 111 -4.03 -7.37 8.19
N THR A 112 -4.98 -7.99 8.86
CA THR A 112 -4.75 -8.91 9.99
C THR A 112 -5.19 -10.29 9.58
N VAL A 113 -4.36 -11.31 9.83
CA VAL A 113 -4.67 -12.71 9.61
C VAL A 113 -4.43 -13.49 10.88
N ILE A 114 -5.41 -14.29 11.27
CA ILE A 114 -5.37 -15.12 12.48
C ILE A 114 -5.49 -16.58 12.04
N ILE A 115 -4.51 -17.40 12.40
CA ILE A 115 -4.48 -18.83 12.09
C ILE A 115 -4.47 -19.60 13.40
N LYS A 116 -5.45 -20.49 13.58
CA LYS A 116 -5.55 -21.38 14.74
C LYS A 116 -5.10 -22.78 14.36
N PHE A 117 -4.30 -23.39 15.23
CA PHE A 117 -3.76 -24.72 15.07
C PHE A 117 -4.38 -25.69 16.08
N SER A 118 -4.63 -26.92 15.65
CA SER A 118 -5.00 -28.02 16.53
C SER A 118 -3.81 -28.47 17.38
N LYS A 119 -4.05 -29.39 18.32
CA LYS A 119 -3.00 -29.99 19.16
C LYS A 119 -1.96 -30.79 18.36
N ASP A 120 -2.31 -31.19 17.14
CA ASP A 120 -1.42 -31.88 16.21
C ASP A 120 -0.59 -30.91 15.35
N ASN A 121 -0.56 -29.63 15.70
CA ASN A 121 0.15 -28.55 14.99
C ASN A 121 -0.31 -28.38 13.53
N LYS A 122 -1.59 -28.65 13.25
CA LYS A 122 -2.23 -28.48 11.95
C LYS A 122 -3.22 -27.34 11.96
N VAL A 123 -3.36 -26.62 10.85
CA VAL A 123 -4.35 -25.54 10.72
C VAL A 123 -5.75 -26.10 10.96
N GLU A 124 -6.41 -25.63 12.00
CA GLU A 124 -7.79 -25.96 12.34
C GLU A 124 -8.74 -24.96 11.68
N SER A 125 -8.41 -23.67 11.77
CA SER A 125 -9.17 -22.59 11.13
C SER A 125 -8.30 -21.36 10.90
N PHE A 126 -8.72 -20.48 9.99
CA PHE A 126 -8.10 -19.18 9.80
C PHE A 126 -9.15 -18.13 9.45
N SER A 127 -8.90 -16.89 9.85
CA SER A 127 -9.72 -15.73 9.53
C SER A 127 -8.84 -14.54 9.19
N TYR A 128 -9.43 -13.53 8.56
CA TYR A 128 -8.74 -12.31 8.20
C TYR A 128 -9.64 -11.10 8.33
N HIS A 129 -9.03 -9.94 8.55
CA HIS A 129 -9.67 -8.64 8.56
C HIS A 129 -8.83 -7.67 7.71
N SER A 130 -9.47 -7.00 6.76
CA SER A 130 -8.81 -6.05 5.86
C SER A 130 -9.59 -4.75 5.85
N SER A 131 -8.90 -3.62 6.00
CA SER A 131 -9.49 -2.28 5.98
C SER A 131 -8.68 -1.33 5.10
N LYS A 132 -9.35 -0.33 4.52
CA LYS A 132 -8.76 0.73 3.70
C LYS A 132 -9.45 2.05 4.03
N PHE A 133 -8.68 3.08 4.35
CA PHE A 133 -9.19 4.44 4.61
C PHE A 133 -8.22 5.51 4.11
#